data_AF-A0A921FVL0-F1
#
_entry.id   AF-A0A921FVL0-F1
#
_cell.length_a   1.000
_cell.length_b   1.000
_cell.length_c   1.000
_cell.angle_alpha   90.00
_cell.angle_beta   90.00
_cell.angle_gamma   90.00
#
_symmetry.space_group_name_H-M   'P 1'
#
loop_
_entity.id
_entity.type
_entity.pdbx_description
1 polymer ?
#
loop_
_entity_poly.entity_id
_entity_poly.type
_entity_poly.pdbx_seq_one_letter_code
_entity_poly.pdbx_strand_id
1 'polypeptide(L)'
;MLGYYYALLSKKKGEVARLYACQSSLSDKQQQFTMNEHKCLEPELSATTWQGRHATDFQAIREEGIHTAYLEIAGTQFANVYSAIAAKIASLQAEIASIQQTIERLLAEEAAREKEKTSN
;
A
#
# COMPACT_ATOMS: atom_id res chain seq x y z
N MET A 1 -33.54 -2.48 -1.32
CA MET A 1 -32.63 -1.55 -0.59
C MET A 1 -31.45 -2.30 0.01
N LEU A 2 -31.65 -3.40 0.74
CA LEU A 2 -30.58 -4.24 1.32
C LEU A 2 -29.55 -4.78 0.30
N GLY A 3 -30.00 -5.23 -0.87
CA GLY A 3 -29.10 -5.76 -1.92
C GLY A 3 -28.00 -4.79 -2.35
N TYR A 4 -28.30 -3.48 -2.37
CA TYR A 4 -27.30 -2.45 -2.66
C TYR A 4 -26.21 -2.41 -1.58
N TYR A 5 -26.59 -2.42 -0.29
CA TYR A 5 -25.64 -2.38 0.81
C TYR A 5 -24.79 -3.64 0.90
N TYR A 6 -25.34 -4.82 0.58
CA TYR A 6 -24.56 -6.05 0.48
C TYR A 6 -23.54 -6.00 -0.67
N ALA A 7 -23.92 -5.49 -1.84
CA ALA A 7 -23.00 -5.30 -2.95
C ALA A 7 -21.89 -4.30 -2.60
N LEU A 8 -22.24 -3.20 -1.93
CA LEU A 8 -21.28 -2.19 -1.48
C LEU A 8 -20.32 -2.78 -0.42
N LEU A 9 -20.84 -3.54 0.55
CA LEU A 9 -20.03 -4.23 1.56
C LEU A 9 -19.02 -5.20 0.92
N SER A 10 -19.49 -6.01 -0.04
CA SER A 10 -18.64 -6.94 -0.77
C SER A 10 -17.53 -6.22 -1.52
N LYS A 11 -17.87 -5.14 -2.24
CA LYS A 11 -16.90 -4.29 -2.93
C LYS A 11 -15.82 -3.75 -1.99
N LYS A 12 -16.22 -3.19 -0.84
CA LYS A 12 -15.29 -2.61 0.13
C LYS A 12 -14.35 -3.66 0.74
N LYS A 13 -14.88 -4.84 1.07
CA LYS A 13 -14.04 -5.98 1.53
C LYS A 13 -13.05 -6.42 0.45
N GLY A 14 -13.47 -6.44 -0.81
CA GLY A 14 -12.59 -6.72 -1.96
C GLY A 14 -11.48 -5.68 -2.14
N GLU A 15 -11.80 -4.40 -1.97
CA GLU A 15 -10.80 -3.31 -1.99
C GLU A 15 -9.75 -3.48 -0.88
N VAL A 16 -10.17 -3.82 0.35
CA VAL A 16 -9.26 -4.11 1.46
C VAL A 16 -8.36 -5.31 1.16
N ALA A 17 -8.92 -6.42 0.65
CA ALA A 17 -8.13 -7.60 0.30
C ALA A 17 -7.07 -7.29 -0.76
N ARG A 18 -7.42 -6.49 -1.77
CA ARG A 18 -6.48 -6.05 -2.81
C ARG A 18 -5.37 -5.16 -2.24
N LEU A 19 -5.68 -4.29 -1.29
CA LEU A 19 -4.68 -3.44 -0.63
C LEU A 19 -3.68 -4.26 0.19
N TYR A 20 -4.15 -5.28 0.93
CA TYR A 20 -3.25 -6.20 1.63
C TYR A 20 -2.35 -6.99 0.67
N ALA A 21 -2.91 -7.51 -0.42
CA ALA A 21 -2.11 -8.19 -1.45
C ALA A 21 -1.06 -7.26 -2.08
N CYS A 22 -1.42 -6.00 -2.34
CA CYS A 22 -0.50 -4.98 -2.82
C CYS A 22 0.62 -4.69 -1.82
N GLN A 23 0.28 -4.57 -0.52
CA GLN A 23 1.26 -4.38 0.55
C GLN A 23 2.28 -5.53 0.61
N SER A 24 1.82 -6.78 0.54
CA SER A 24 2.71 -7.95 0.51
C SER A 24 3.63 -7.92 -0.71
N SER A 25 3.10 -7.65 -1.90
CA SER A 25 3.92 -7.56 -3.12
C SER A 25 4.94 -6.42 -3.07
N LEU A 26 4.61 -5.30 -2.43
CA LEU A 26 5.55 -4.19 -2.22
C LEU A 26 6.64 -4.57 -1.22
N SER A 27 6.33 -5.36 -0.19
CA SER A 27 7.32 -5.86 0.77
C SER A 27 8.42 -6.67 0.09
N ASP A 28 8.04 -7.57 -0.83
CA ASP A 28 9.01 -8.35 -1.61
C ASP A 28 9.90 -7.43 -2.47
N LYS A 29 9.30 -6.40 -3.08
CA LYS A 29 10.04 -5.42 -3.88
C LYS A 29 11.01 -4.60 -3.03
N GLN A 30 10.58 -4.12 -1.86
CA GLN A 30 11.44 -3.37 -0.96
C GLN A 30 12.64 -4.22 -0.52
N GLN A 31 12.42 -5.49 -0.19
CA GLN A 31 13.50 -6.41 0.15
C GLN A 31 14.47 -6.59 -1.02
N GLN A 32 13.97 -6.72 -2.26
CA GLN A 32 14.82 -6.75 -3.44
C GLN A 32 15.65 -5.47 -3.60
N PHE A 33 15.09 -4.30 -3.30
CA PHE A 33 15.85 -3.06 -3.30
C PHE A 33 16.97 -3.10 -2.25
N THR A 34 16.66 -3.46 -0.99
CA THR A 34 17.67 -3.59 0.07
C THR A 34 18.77 -4.58 -0.30
N MET A 35 18.42 -5.75 -0.85
CA MET A 35 19.41 -6.77 -1.20
C MET A 35 20.32 -6.37 -2.35
N ASN A 36 19.85 -5.55 -3.29
CA ASN A 36 20.60 -5.16 -4.48
C ASN A 36 21.28 -3.78 -4.38
N GLU A 37 21.23 -3.12 -3.21
CA GLU A 37 21.83 -1.80 -3.01
C GLU A 37 23.30 -1.73 -3.45
N HIS A 38 24.10 -2.74 -3.07
CA HIS A 38 25.51 -2.87 -3.41
C HIS A 38 25.79 -2.79 -4.92
N LYS A 39 24.86 -3.23 -5.78
CA LYS A 39 25.00 -3.18 -7.24
C LYS A 39 25.07 -1.77 -7.80
N CYS A 40 24.62 -0.76 -7.05
CA CYS A 40 24.78 0.65 -7.45
C CYS A 40 26.24 1.10 -7.40
N LEU A 41 27.07 0.40 -6.61
CA LEU A 41 28.46 0.77 -6.34
C LEU A 41 29.46 -0.25 -6.93
N GLU A 42 28.98 -1.33 -7.54
CA GLU A 42 29.82 -2.32 -8.22
C GLU A 42 30.13 -1.93 -9.67
N PRO A 43 31.36 -2.20 -10.16
CA PRO A 43 32.53 -2.64 -9.39
C PRO A 43 33.09 -1.51 -8.51
N GLU A 44 33.82 -1.87 -7.45
CA GLU A 44 34.50 -0.87 -6.60
C GLU A 44 35.48 -0.04 -7.45
N LEU A 45 35.32 1.29 -7.38
CA LEU A 45 36.25 2.24 -7.97
C LEU A 45 37.26 2.62 -6.90
N SER A 46 38.52 2.46 -7.23
CA SER A 46 39.64 2.84 -6.38
C SER A 46 40.65 3.60 -7.24
N ALA A 47 41.58 4.32 -6.61
CA ALA A 47 42.65 5.03 -7.34
C ALA A 47 43.48 4.09 -8.23
N THR A 48 43.49 2.78 -7.97
CA THR A 48 44.19 1.78 -8.78
C THR A 48 43.33 1.16 -9.88
N THR A 49 41.99 1.16 -9.75
CA THR A 49 41.06 0.60 -10.73
C THR A 49 40.36 1.66 -11.60
N TRP A 50 40.39 2.93 -11.19
CA TRP A 50 39.72 4.04 -11.87
C TRP A 50 40.45 5.37 -11.63
N GLN A 51 41.18 5.84 -12.65
CA GLN A 51 41.99 7.06 -12.59
C GLN A 51 41.81 7.90 -13.87
N GLY A 52 41.90 9.22 -13.74
CA GLY A 52 41.82 10.15 -14.86
C GLY A 52 40.96 11.37 -14.56
N ARG A 53 40.95 12.32 -15.51
CA ARG A 53 40.32 13.64 -15.35
C ARG A 53 38.82 13.60 -14.99
N HIS A 54 38.11 12.55 -15.39
CA HIS A 54 36.67 12.38 -15.17
C HIS A 54 36.32 11.33 -14.10
N ALA A 55 37.32 10.78 -13.41
CA ALA A 55 37.09 9.73 -12.40
C ALA A 55 36.23 10.24 -11.23
N THR A 56 36.52 11.46 -10.76
CA THR A 56 35.76 12.14 -9.70
C THR A 56 34.34 12.46 -10.12
N ASP A 57 34.14 13.01 -11.33
CA ASP A 57 32.81 13.33 -11.85
C ASP A 57 31.93 12.08 -11.98
N PHE A 58 32.51 10.98 -12.46
CA PHE A 58 31.81 9.70 -12.56
C PHE A 58 31.38 9.17 -11.19
N GLN A 59 32.27 9.24 -10.20
CA GLN A 59 31.98 8.78 -8.85
C GLN A 59 30.89 9.62 -8.17
N ALA A 60 30.92 10.95 -8.36
CA ALA A 60 29.87 11.84 -7.90
C ALA A 60 28.50 11.48 -8.51
N ILE A 61 28.42 11.25 -9.83
CA ILE A 61 27.17 10.81 -10.48
C ILE A 61 26.66 9.49 -9.88
N ARG A 62 27.58 8.55 -9.59
CA ARG A 62 27.22 7.23 -9.07
C ARG A 62 26.73 7.27 -7.62
N GLU A 63 27.44 7.96 -6.74
CA GLU A 63 27.10 8.04 -5.31
C GLU A 63 25.95 9.01 -5.05
N GLU A 64 26.04 10.23 -5.56
CA GLU A 64 25.06 11.29 -5.30
C GLU A 64 23.82 11.15 -6.20
N GLY A 65 23.99 10.69 -7.44
CA GLY A 65 22.90 10.56 -8.40
C GLY A 65 22.16 9.24 -8.30
N ILE A 66 22.88 8.11 -8.34
CA ILE A 66 22.26 6.78 -8.45
C ILE A 66 22.00 6.19 -7.07
N HIS A 67 23.04 6.07 -6.23
CA HIS A 67 22.93 5.39 -4.92
C HIS A 67 22.02 6.15 -3.95
N THR A 68 22.12 7.48 -3.90
CA THR A 68 21.23 8.30 -3.05
C THR A 68 19.76 8.16 -3.45
N ALA A 69 19.43 8.27 -4.75
CA ALA A 69 18.06 8.08 -5.22
C ALA A 69 17.55 6.65 -4.95
N TYR A 70 18.43 5.65 -5.09
CA TYR A 70 18.11 4.27 -4.78
C TYR A 70 17.77 4.06 -3.30
N LEU A 71 18.56 4.64 -2.39
CA LEU A 71 18.30 4.62 -0.94
C LEU A 71 17.00 5.33 -0.59
N GLU A 72 16.71 6.46 -1.24
CA GLU A 72 15.46 7.18 -1.05
C GLU A 72 14.24 6.31 -1.42
N ILE A 73 14.32 5.59 -2.55
CA ILE A 73 13.29 4.65 -2.97
C ILE A 73 13.14 3.54 -1.92
N ALA A 74 14.24 2.85 -1.59
CA ALA A 74 14.27 1.71 -0.67
C ALA A 74 13.77 2.04 0.75
N GLY A 75 14.01 3.28 1.20
CA GLY A 75 13.59 3.79 2.50
C GLY A 75 12.30 4.60 2.44
N THR A 76 12.44 5.91 2.23
CA THR A 76 11.38 6.91 2.42
C THR A 76 10.19 6.69 1.50
N GLN A 77 10.41 6.38 0.22
CA GLN A 77 9.28 6.25 -0.71
C GLN A 77 8.44 5.00 -0.41
N PHE A 78 9.06 3.86 -0.11
CA PHE A 78 8.31 2.68 0.37
C PHE A 78 7.57 2.97 1.68
N ALA A 79 8.21 3.62 2.65
CA ALA A 79 7.57 3.98 3.92
C ALA A 79 6.32 4.86 3.74
N ASN A 80 6.40 5.84 2.84
CA ASN A 80 5.27 6.70 2.49
C ASN A 80 4.12 5.91 1.85
N VAL A 81 4.44 5.00 0.94
CA VAL A 81 3.42 4.14 0.29
C VAL A 81 2.76 3.21 1.30
N TYR A 82 3.50 2.59 2.22
CA TYR A 82 2.90 1.76 3.26
C TYR A 82 1.99 2.55 4.18
N SER A 83 2.39 3.76 4.56
CA SER A 83 1.58 4.65 5.39
C SER A 83 0.26 5.01 4.67
N ALA A 84 0.32 5.32 3.37
CA ALA A 84 -0.87 5.60 2.57
C ALA A 84 -1.80 4.38 2.43
N ILE A 85 -1.24 3.19 2.22
CA ILE A 85 -2.01 1.93 2.16
C ILE A 85 -2.70 1.66 3.51
N ALA A 86 -1.96 1.76 4.61
CA ALA A 86 -2.50 1.54 5.96
C ALA A 86 -3.64 2.52 6.28
N ALA A 87 -3.45 3.82 5.98
CA ALA A 87 -4.48 4.82 6.15
C ALA A 87 -5.73 4.51 5.31
N LYS A 88 -5.55 4.05 4.06
CA LYS A 88 -6.69 3.69 3.20
C LYS A 88 -7.43 2.45 3.69
N ILE A 89 -6.72 1.44 4.20
CA ILE A 89 -7.31 0.26 4.82
C ILE A 89 -8.15 0.67 6.03
N ALA A 90 -7.62 1.50 6.92
CA ALA A 90 -8.35 1.98 8.10
C ALA A 90 -9.64 2.73 7.72
N SER A 91 -9.56 3.62 6.71
CA SER A 91 -10.73 4.31 6.16
C SER A 91 -11.78 3.33 5.63
N LEU A 92 -11.37 2.32 4.84
CA LEU A 92 -12.29 1.35 4.28
C LEU A 92 -12.91 0.44 5.35
N GLN A 93 -12.18 0.11 6.41
CA GLN A 93 -12.71 -0.65 7.54
C GLN A 93 -13.79 0.15 8.30
N ALA A 94 -13.59 1.45 8.49
CA ALA A 94 -14.62 2.31 9.07
C ALA A 94 -15.88 2.39 8.18
N GLU A 95 -15.71 2.52 6.86
CA GLU A 95 -16.82 2.48 5.91
C GLU A 95 -17.56 1.13 5.96
N ILE A 96 -16.84 0.01 6.04
CA ILE A 96 -17.41 -1.34 6.18
C ILE A 96 -18.28 -1.42 7.44
N ALA A 97 -17.78 -0.97 8.59
CA ALA A 97 -18.52 -0.99 9.84
C ALA A 97 -19.81 -0.17 9.75
N SER A 98 -19.76 1.02 9.15
CA SER A 98 -20.93 1.88 8.93
C SER A 98 -21.98 1.22 8.02
N ILE A 99 -21.53 0.54 6.95
CA ILE A 99 -22.42 -0.21 6.06
C ILE A 99 -23.09 -1.37 6.80
N GLN A 100 -22.36 -2.10 7.64
CA GLN A 100 -22.90 -3.20 8.44
C GLN A 100 -23.99 -2.71 9.41
N GLN A 101 -23.74 -1.62 10.14
CA GLN A 101 -24.74 -0.99 11.00
C GLN A 101 -25.99 -0.56 10.22
N THR A 102 -25.81 -0.06 8.99
CA THR A 102 -26.94 0.32 8.14
C THR A 102 -27.77 -0.89 7.73
N ILE A 103 -27.12 -2.02 7.37
CA ILE A 103 -27.80 -3.28 7.07
C ILE A 103 -28.60 -3.77 8.27
N GLU A 104 -28.01 -3.78 9.46
CA GLU A 104 -28.67 -4.21 10.70
C GLU A 104 -29.90 -3.37 11.01
N ARG A 105 -29.80 -2.03 10.88
CA ARG A 105 -30.95 -1.13 11.04
C ARG A 105 -32.08 -1.44 10.07
N LEU A 106 -31.76 -1.61 8.78
CA LEU A 106 -32.75 -1.90 7.75
C LEU A 106 -33.46 -3.25 7.98
N LEU A 107 -32.73 -4.27 8.41
CA LEU A 107 -33.30 -5.57 8.77
C LEU A 107 -34.26 -5.47 9.96
N ALA A 108 -33.90 -4.69 10.99
CA ALA A 108 -34.77 -4.46 12.14
C ALA A 108 -36.07 -3.73 11.76
N GLU A 109 -35.99 -2.72 10.87
CA GLU A 109 -37.14 -1.99 10.35
C GLU A 109 -38.06 -2.87 9.49
N GLU A 110 -37.50 -3.77 8.68
CA GLU A 110 -38.30 -4.76 7.94
C GLU A 110 -39.00 -5.74 8.88
N ALA A 111 -38.30 -6.28 9.88
CA ALA A 111 -38.89 -7.19 10.85
C ALA A 111 -40.01 -6.55 11.70
N ALA A 112 -39.87 -5.27 12.08
CA ALA A 112 -40.90 -4.53 12.80
C ALA A 112 -42.17 -4.36 11.95
N ARG A 113 -42.02 -3.97 10.68
CA ARG A 113 -43.12 -3.80 9.73
C ARG A 113 -43.87 -5.10 9.47
N GLU A 114 -43.18 -6.23 9.36
CA GLU A 114 -43.83 -7.52 9.18
C GLU A 114 -44.65 -7.93 10.42
N LYS A 115 -44.16 -7.66 11.64
CA LYS A 115 -44.92 -7.91 12.87
C LYS A 115 -46.21 -7.09 12.97
N GLU A 116 -46.15 -5.83 12.54
CA GLU A 116 -47.33 -4.94 12.50
C GLU A 116 -48.37 -5.41 11.48
N LYS A 117 -47.94 -5.89 10.31
CA LYS A 117 -48.85 -6.46 9.30
C LYS A 117 -49.51 -7.77 9.74
N THR A 118 -48.80 -8.61 10.50
CA THR A 118 -49.35 -9.89 10.98
C THR A 118 -50.26 -9.75 12.20
N SER A 119 -50.26 -8.59 12.87
CA SER A 119 -51.07 -8.34 14.07
C SER A 119 -52.39 -7.59 13.77
N ASN A 120 -52.68 -7.32 12.50
CA ASN A 120 -53.85 -6.60 12.00
C ASN A 120 -54.61 -7.47 10.99
#